data_AF-H1KVB1-F1
#
_entry.id   AF-H1KVB1-F1
#
_cell.length_a   1.000
_cell.length_b   1.000
_cell.length_c   1.000
_cell.angle_alpha   90.00
_cell.angle_beta   90.00
_cell.angle_gamma   90.00
#
_symmetry.space_group_name_H-M   'P 1'
#
loop_
_entity.id
_entity.type
_entity.pdbx_description
1 polymer ?
#
loop_
_entity_poly.entity_id
_entity_poly.type
_entity_poly.pdbx_seq_one_letter_code
_entity_poly.pdbx_strand_id
1 'polypeptide(L)'
;MERDPVLFAWASSPRRHAAALALAVGLGGPLALFVLLCLRDLISVLTRSSPDFLPFLRIALPLPGHHGHEAPILFPGWSLPPTELPLIALTSLAAAALLLAALGAAVAYLCFSVQARATARLRARATEAILASPPGAR
;
A
#
# COMPACT_ATOMS: atom_id res chain seq x y z
N MET A 1 -15.84 16.02 -26.52
CA MET A 1 -15.02 14.83 -26.31
C MET A 1 -14.10 15.14 -25.14
N GLU A 2 -14.43 14.62 -23.95
CA GLU A 2 -13.60 14.81 -22.76
C GLU A 2 -12.23 14.17 -23.03
N ARG A 3 -11.15 14.95 -22.96
CA ARG A 3 -9.83 14.57 -23.47
C ARG A 3 -8.97 13.83 -22.45
N ASP A 4 -9.49 13.63 -21.23
CA ASP A 4 -8.71 13.14 -20.11
C ASP A 4 -9.33 11.87 -19.50
N PRO A 5 -8.81 10.68 -19.84
CA PRO A 5 -9.41 9.40 -19.44
C PRO A 5 -9.37 9.18 -17.92
N VAL A 6 -8.42 9.82 -17.22
CA VAL A 6 -8.28 9.73 -15.76
C VAL A 6 -9.40 10.49 -15.05
N LEU A 7 -9.72 11.71 -15.50
CA LEU A 7 -10.81 12.51 -14.94
C LEU A 7 -12.17 11.84 -15.17
N PHE A 8 -12.34 11.19 -16.32
CA PHE A 8 -13.58 10.48 -16.63
C PHE A 8 -13.79 9.24 -15.74
N ALA A 9 -12.72 8.46 -15.49
CA ALA A 9 -12.76 7.33 -14.57
C ALA A 9 -13.06 7.78 -13.13
N TRP A 10 -12.44 8.88 -12.69
CA TRP A 10 -12.64 9.42 -11.35
C TRP A 10 -14.05 9.97 -11.14
N ALA A 11 -14.62 10.68 -12.12
CA ALA A 11 -15.98 11.20 -12.08
C ALA A 11 -17.05 10.09 -12.03
N SER A 12 -16.75 8.92 -12.59
CA SER A 12 -17.71 7.79 -12.61
C SER A 12 -17.97 7.16 -11.24
N SER A 13 -16.99 7.18 -10.32
CA SER A 13 -17.15 6.65 -8.97
C SER A 13 -16.10 7.19 -7.99
N PRO A 14 -16.17 8.49 -7.62
CA PRO A 14 -15.12 9.16 -6.85
C PRO A 14 -14.95 8.56 -5.45
N ARG A 15 -16.05 8.14 -4.81
CA ARG A 15 -16.02 7.51 -3.48
C ARG A 15 -15.22 6.20 -3.42
N ARG A 16 -15.27 5.38 -4.48
CA ARG A 16 -14.56 4.10 -4.51
C ARG A 16 -13.09 4.26 -4.86
N HIS A 17 -12.77 5.23 -5.74
CA HIS A 17 -11.37 5.59 -6.02
C HIS A 17 -10.73 6.23 -4.79
N ALA A 18 -11.45 7.10 -4.08
CA ALA A 18 -10.99 7.65 -2.80
C ALA A 18 -10.81 6.57 -1.74
N ALA A 19 -11.71 5.60 -1.63
CA ALA A 19 -11.55 4.48 -0.69
C ALA A 19 -10.34 3.60 -1.04
N ALA A 20 -10.12 3.30 -2.32
CA ALA A 20 -8.94 2.59 -2.78
C ALA A 20 -7.64 3.36 -2.48
N LEU A 21 -7.64 4.68 -2.71
CA LEU A 21 -6.51 5.55 -2.40
C LEU A 21 -6.27 5.60 -0.88
N ALA A 22 -7.33 5.74 -0.09
CA ALA A 22 -7.27 5.77 1.36
C ALA A 22 -6.77 4.45 1.93
N LEU A 23 -7.16 3.30 1.36
CA LEU A 23 -6.63 1.99 1.74
C LEU A 23 -5.16 1.84 1.35
N ALA A 24 -4.80 2.24 0.12
CA ALA A 24 -3.43 2.14 -0.36
C ALA A 24 -2.48 3.04 0.44
N VAL A 25 -2.84 4.30 0.66
CA VAL A 25 -2.01 5.26 1.40
C VAL A 25 -2.10 5.01 2.91
N GLY A 26 -3.30 4.81 3.43
CA GLY A 26 -3.54 4.66 4.86
C GLY A 26 -3.02 3.36 5.44
N LEU A 27 -3.12 2.25 4.71
CA LEU A 27 -2.66 0.93 5.17
C LEU A 27 -1.33 0.53 4.53
N GLY A 28 -1.13 0.87 3.25
CA GLY A 28 0.13 0.61 2.56
C GLY A 28 1.28 1.51 3.02
N GLY A 29 1.01 2.75 3.43
CA GLY A 29 2.04 3.66 3.97
C GLY A 29 2.70 3.13 5.25
N PRO A 30 1.93 2.81 6.31
CA PRO A 30 2.47 2.20 7.52
C PRO A 30 3.15 0.86 7.26
N LEU A 31 2.59 0.05 6.36
CA LEU A 31 3.16 -1.26 6.00
C LEU A 31 4.50 -1.12 5.25
N ALA A 32 4.63 -0.12 4.36
CA ALA A 32 5.88 0.19 3.71
C ALA A 32 6.94 0.71 4.70
N LEU A 33 6.54 1.59 5.64
CA LEU A 33 7.42 2.03 6.71
C LEU A 33 7.90 0.85 7.57
N PHE A 34 7.00 -0.07 7.92
CA PHE A 34 7.33 -1.29 8.64
C PHE A 34 8.39 -2.14 7.90
N VAL A 35 8.20 -2.37 6.60
CA VAL A 35 9.16 -3.10 5.76
C VAL A 35 10.54 -2.42 5.75
N LEU A 36 10.58 -1.09 5.62
CA LEU A 36 11.84 -0.33 5.64
C LEU A 36 12.56 -0.44 6.99
N LEU A 37 11.82 -0.41 8.10
CA LEU A 37 12.40 -0.61 9.44
C LEU A 37 12.96 -2.02 9.61
N CYS A 38 12.22 -3.06 9.20
CA CYS A 38 12.72 -4.44 9.23
C CYS A 38 13.98 -4.60 8.39
N LEU A 39 14.02 -4.00 7.19
CA LEU A 39 15.18 -4.07 6.31
C LEU A 39 16.39 -3.32 6.90
N ARG A 40 16.18 -2.13 7.47
CA ARG A 40 17.22 -1.37 8.17
C ARG A 40 17.84 -2.18 9.31
N ASP A 41 17.01 -2.81 10.12
CA ASP A 41 17.49 -3.59 11.27
C ASP A 41 18.21 -4.86 10.81
N LEU A 42 17.71 -5.53 9.77
CA LEU A 42 18.39 -6.67 9.16
C LEU A 42 19.78 -6.27 8.61
N ILE A 43 19.88 -5.15 7.89
CA ILE A 43 21.16 -4.61 7.41
C ILE A 43 22.08 -4.28 8.59
N SER A 44 21.55 -3.72 9.68
CA SER A 44 22.34 -3.38 10.86
C SER A 44 22.95 -4.61 11.54
N VAL A 45 22.25 -5.75 11.53
CA VAL A 45 22.77 -7.03 12.05
C VAL A 45 23.82 -7.61 11.12
N LEU A 46 23.58 -7.58 9.81
CA LEU A 46 24.52 -8.14 8.83
C LEU A 46 25.83 -7.34 8.71
N THR A 47 25.80 -6.05 9.01
CA THR A 47 26.96 -5.14 8.89
C THR A 47 27.78 -4.99 10.18
N ARG A 48 27.25 -5.40 11.33
CA ARG A 48 27.86 -5.16 12.65
C ARG A 48 28.29 -6.49 13.28
N SER A 49 29.57 -6.61 13.67
CA SER A 49 30.15 -7.87 14.17
C SER A 49 29.85 -8.21 15.63
N SER A 50 29.26 -7.30 16.42
CA SER A 50 28.82 -7.55 17.80
C SER A 50 27.97 -6.37 18.29
N PRO A 51 26.74 -6.61 18.78
CA PRO A 51 26.51 -6.54 20.22
C PRO A 51 25.54 -7.60 20.76
N ASP A 52 25.58 -7.84 22.08
CA ASP A 52 24.75 -8.82 22.81
C ASP A 52 23.24 -8.64 22.62
N PHE A 53 22.76 -7.42 22.30
CA PHE A 53 21.35 -7.13 22.01
C PHE A 53 21.19 -5.98 20.99
N LEU A 54 20.25 -6.11 20.05
CA LEU A 54 19.90 -5.07 19.08
C LEU A 54 18.41 -4.69 19.22
N PRO A 55 18.08 -3.39 19.21
CA PRO A 55 16.69 -2.95 19.29
C PRO A 55 16.01 -3.07 17.90
N PHE A 56 15.09 -4.02 17.77
CA PHE A 56 14.26 -4.22 16.59
C PHE A 56 13.10 -3.21 16.55
N LEU A 57 12.81 -2.69 15.36
CA LEU A 57 11.80 -1.69 15.04
C LEU A 57 11.99 -0.32 15.70
N ARG A 58 13.18 0.02 16.21
CA ARG A 58 13.42 1.29 16.92
C ARG A 58 13.21 2.50 16.01
N ILE A 59 12.44 3.49 16.45
CA ILE A 59 12.23 4.75 15.70
C ILE A 59 12.89 5.87 16.49
N ALA A 60 14.00 6.41 15.96
CA ALA A 60 14.65 7.61 16.45
C ALA A 60 14.49 8.72 15.43
N LEU A 61 14.25 9.95 15.88
CA LEU A 61 14.09 11.12 15.02
C LEU A 61 15.46 11.79 14.86
N PRO A 62 16.10 11.70 13.68
CA PRO A 62 17.42 12.32 13.48
C PRO A 62 17.23 13.84 13.36
N LEU A 63 17.35 14.56 14.47
CA LEU A 63 17.36 16.01 14.44
C LEU A 63 18.76 16.52 14.05
N PRO A 64 18.86 17.59 13.25
CA PRO A 64 20.14 18.22 12.97
C PRO A 64 20.79 18.65 14.30
N GLY A 65 22.03 18.20 14.54
CA GLY A 65 22.78 18.43 15.77
C GLY A 65 22.65 17.33 16.84
N HIS A 66 21.76 16.35 16.68
CA HIS A 66 21.66 15.19 17.57
C HIS A 66 22.09 13.92 16.84
N HIS A 67 23.19 13.31 17.28
CA HIS A 67 23.72 12.08 16.69
C HIS A 67 23.60 10.90 17.66
N GLY A 68 23.13 9.76 17.16
CA GLY A 68 23.14 8.50 17.91
C GLY A 68 22.20 8.48 19.12
N HIS A 69 22.77 8.48 20.34
CA HIS A 69 22.05 8.27 21.60
C HIS A 69 21.27 9.48 22.10
N GLU A 70 21.53 10.66 21.55
CA GLU A 70 20.86 11.92 21.95
C GLU A 70 19.63 12.23 21.09
N ALA A 71 19.44 11.50 19.98
CA ALA A 71 18.27 11.68 19.13
C ALA A 71 16.98 11.27 19.87
N PRO A 72 15.92 12.11 19.86
CA PRO A 72 14.67 11.77 20.52
C PRO A 72 14.07 10.49 19.94
N ILE A 73 13.74 9.56 20.84
CA ILE A 73 13.24 8.23 20.51
C ILE A 73 11.71 8.29 20.52
N LEU A 74 11.10 8.08 19.35
CA LEU A 74 9.64 7.97 19.20
C LEU A 74 9.14 6.58 19.61
N PHE A 75 9.95 5.55 19.33
CA PHE A 75 9.63 4.18 19.71
C PHE A 75 10.92 3.43 20.09
N PRO A 76 11.03 2.89 21.32
CA PRO A 76 12.25 2.27 21.81
C PRO A 76 12.60 0.97 21.09
N GLY A 77 11.61 0.30 20.49
CA GLY A 77 11.79 -1.02 19.86
C GLY A 77 11.75 -2.17 20.86
N TRP A 78 11.92 -3.39 20.34
CA TRP A 78 12.06 -4.60 21.15
C TRP A 78 13.52 -5.04 21.22
N SER A 79 14.01 -5.33 22.43
CA SER A 79 15.35 -5.88 22.62
C SER A 79 15.33 -7.35 22.24
N LEU A 80 16.04 -7.70 21.17
CA LEU A 80 16.12 -9.08 20.67
C LEU A 80 17.57 -9.56 20.66
N PRO A 81 17.78 -10.86 20.95
CA PRO A 81 19.09 -11.46 20.78
C PRO A 81 19.45 -11.50 19.28
N PRO A 82 20.73 -11.31 18.93
CA PRO A 82 21.18 -11.20 17.54
C PRO A 82 20.93 -12.48 16.72
N THR A 83 20.81 -13.64 17.39
CA THR A 83 20.51 -14.93 16.76
C THR A 83 19.06 -15.06 16.28
N GLU A 84 18.10 -14.45 16.98
CA GLU A 84 16.67 -14.53 16.65
C GLU A 84 16.20 -13.40 15.72
N LEU A 85 16.90 -12.26 15.76
CA LEU A 85 16.59 -11.08 14.95
C LEU A 85 16.46 -11.37 13.44
N PRO A 86 17.39 -12.08 12.76
CA PRO A 86 17.25 -12.31 11.32
C PRO A 86 16.02 -13.17 10.99
N LEU A 87 15.70 -14.17 11.81
CA LEU A 87 14.53 -15.02 11.61
C LEU A 87 13.23 -14.19 11.75
N ILE A 88 13.14 -13.36 12.79
CA ILE A 88 11.98 -12.49 13.04
C ILE A 88 11.87 -11.41 11.96
N ALA A 89 12.98 -10.81 11.53
CA ALA A 89 12.99 -9.84 10.44
C ALA A 89 12.54 -10.47 9.12
N LEU A 90 13.03 -11.67 8.76
CA LEU A 90 12.63 -12.35 7.52
C LEU A 90 11.17 -12.81 7.54
N THR A 91 10.71 -13.38 8.65
CA THR A 91 9.30 -13.80 8.80
C THR A 91 8.35 -12.61 8.79
N SER A 92 8.72 -11.51 9.44
CA SER A 92 7.93 -10.27 9.40
C SER A 92 7.91 -9.63 8.01
N LEU A 93 9.03 -9.66 7.27
CA LEU A 93 9.07 -9.23 5.87
C LEU A 93 8.20 -10.10 4.97
N ALA A 94 8.24 -11.42 5.14
CA ALA A 94 7.38 -12.34 4.38
C ALA A 94 5.90 -12.09 4.67
N ALA A 95 5.52 -11.90 5.94
CA ALA A 95 4.16 -11.55 6.32
C ALA A 95 3.73 -10.19 5.74
N ALA A 96 4.61 -9.18 5.77
CA ALA A 96 4.34 -7.88 5.19
C ALA A 96 4.16 -7.94 3.66
N ALA A 97 4.94 -8.76 2.96
CA ALA A 97 4.79 -8.97 1.53
C ALA A 97 3.43 -9.59 1.19
N LEU A 98 2.96 -10.57 1.97
CA LEU A 98 1.63 -11.16 1.80
C LEU A 98 0.52 -10.15 2.06
N LEU A 99 0.65 -9.31 3.09
CA LEU A 99 -0.30 -8.24 3.38
C LEU A 99 -0.36 -7.19 2.27
N LEU A 100 0.79 -6.81 1.70
CA LEU A 100 0.85 -5.90 0.55
C LEU A 100 0.18 -6.53 -0.69
N ALA A 101 0.42 -7.81 -0.95
CA ALA A 101 -0.22 -8.53 -2.05
C ALA A 101 -1.75 -8.60 -1.85
N ALA A 102 -2.21 -8.91 -0.64
CA ALA A 102 -3.64 -8.93 -0.30
C ALA A 102 -4.29 -7.55 -0.45
N LEU A 103 -3.60 -6.49 -0.01
CA LEU A 103 -4.07 -5.11 -0.16
C LEU A 103 -4.16 -4.71 -1.64
N GLY A 104 -3.13 -5.04 -2.44
CA GLY A 104 -3.14 -4.83 -3.88
C GLY A 104 -4.27 -5.58 -4.58
N ALA A 105 -4.53 -6.83 -4.19
CA ALA A 105 -5.64 -7.62 -4.70
C ALA A 105 -7.01 -7.02 -4.33
N ALA A 106 -7.18 -6.55 -3.09
CA ALA A 106 -8.41 -5.89 -2.65
C ALA A 106 -8.68 -4.60 -3.42
N VAL A 107 -7.65 -3.77 -3.62
CA VAL A 107 -7.73 -2.54 -4.43
C VAL A 107 -8.09 -2.88 -5.89
N ALA A 108 -7.42 -3.86 -6.48
CA ALA A 108 -7.71 -4.31 -7.84
C ALA A 108 -9.16 -4.82 -7.96
N TYR A 109 -9.63 -5.63 -7.02
CA TYR A 109 -10.99 -6.14 -6.98
C TYR A 109 -12.03 -5.00 -6.92
N LEU A 110 -11.80 -3.99 -6.09
CA LEU A 110 -12.66 -2.81 -6.00
C LEU A 110 -12.72 -2.07 -7.34
N CYS A 111 -11.57 -1.85 -7.99
CA CYS A 111 -11.51 -1.18 -9.29
C CYS A 111 -12.20 -1.98 -10.40
N PHE A 112 -11.91 -3.28 -10.53
CA PHE A 112 -12.53 -4.13 -11.55
C PHE A 112 -14.03 -4.31 -11.35
N SER A 113 -14.50 -4.41 -10.10
CA SER A 113 -15.94 -4.52 -9.80
C SER A 113 -16.74 -3.26 -10.18
N VAL A 114 -16.08 -2.09 -10.19
CA VAL A 114 -16.66 -0.82 -10.66
C VAL A 114 -16.71 -0.81 -12.19
N GLN A 115 -15.59 -1.15 -12.83
CA GLN A 115 -15.49 -1.19 -14.28
C GLN A 115 -16.51 -2.17 -14.90
N ALA A 116 -16.69 -3.35 -14.31
CA ALA A 116 -17.67 -4.34 -14.76
C ALA A 116 -19.13 -3.83 -14.69
N ARG A 117 -19.47 -3.02 -13.68
CA ARG A 117 -20.80 -2.41 -13.58
C ARG A 117 -20.99 -1.26 -14.55
N ALA A 118 -19.95 -0.47 -14.80
CA ALA A 118 -19.98 0.62 -15.77
C ALA A 118 -20.17 0.09 -17.20
N THR A 119 -19.44 -0.98 -17.56
CA THR A 119 -19.58 -1.63 -18.88
C THR A 119 -20.94 -2.29 -19.06
N ALA A 120 -21.50 -2.92 -18.03
CA ALA A 120 -22.86 -3.47 -18.07
C ALA A 120 -23.93 -2.38 -18.33
N ARG A 121 -23.82 -1.22 -17.65
CA ARG A 121 -24.75 -0.09 -17.86
C ARG A 121 -24.61 0.54 -19.25
N LEU A 122 -23.38 0.66 -19.76
CA LEU A 122 -23.12 1.15 -21.12
C LEU A 122 -23.73 0.23 -22.17
N ARG A 123 -23.56 -1.10 -22.02
CA ARG A 123 -24.18 -2.07 -22.92
C ARG A 123 -25.69 -1.96 -22.90
N ALA A 124 -26.32 -1.89 -21.72
CA ALA A 124 -27.76 -1.74 -21.60
C ALA A 124 -28.28 -0.49 -22.33
N ARG A 125 -27.65 0.66 -22.12
CA ARG A 125 -28.02 1.92 -22.81
C ARG A 125 -27.80 1.87 -24.32
N ALA A 126 -26.72 1.24 -24.77
CA ALA A 126 -26.46 1.07 -26.20
C ALA A 126 -27.52 0.18 -26.86
N THR A 127 -27.90 -0.93 -26.21
CA THR A 127 -28.96 -1.81 -26.69
C THR A 127 -30.30 -1.09 -26.72
N GLU A 128 -30.64 -0.35 -25.67
CA GLU A 128 -31.87 0.45 -25.61
C GLU A 128 -31.91 1.52 -26.70
N ALA A 129 -30.79 2.22 -26.94
CA ALA A 129 -30.69 3.20 -28.02
C ALA A 129 -30.87 2.56 -29.41
N ILE A 130 -30.24 1.40 -29.67
CA ILE A 130 -30.39 0.67 -30.93
C ILE A 130 -31.85 0.22 -31.15
N LEU A 131 -32.52 -0.22 -30.09
CA LEU A 131 -33.92 -0.66 -30.16
C LEU A 131 -34.88 0.51 -30.32
N ALA A 132 -34.59 1.67 -29.72
CA ALA A 132 -35.39 2.89 -29.80
C ALA A 132 -35.18 3.66 -31.11
N SER A 133 -34.14 3.35 -31.90
CA SER A 133 -33.87 4.01 -33.17
C SER A 133 -34.95 3.72 -34.23
N PRO A 134 -35.48 4.75 -34.92
CA PRO A 134 -36.43 4.58 -36.02
C PRO A 134 -35.84 3.72 -37.15
N PRO A 135 -36.67 2.99 -37.92
CA PRO A 135 -36.20 2.05 -38.95
C PRO A 135 -35.43 2.71 -40.11
N GLY A 136 -35.44 4.04 -40.24
CA GLY A 136 -34.67 4.78 -41.24
C GLY A 136 -33.25 5.20 -40.81
N ALA A 137 -32.84 4.91 -39.57
CA ALA A 137 -31.51 5.25 -39.02
C ALA A 137 -30.65 4.01 -38.71
N ARG A 138 -31.05 2.83 -39.22
CA ARG A 138 -30.32 1.56 -39.11
C ARG A 138 -29.40 1.33 -40.30
#